data_AF-A0A7T9I1B6-F1
#
_entry.id   AF-A0A7T9I1B6-F1
#
_cell.length_a   1.000
_cell.length_b   1.000
_cell.length_c   1.000
_cell.angle_alpha   90.00
_cell.angle_beta   90.00
_cell.angle_gamma   90.00
#
_symmetry.space_group_name_H-M   'P 1'
#
loop_
_entity.id
_entity.type
_entity.pdbx_description
1 polymer ?
#
loop_
_entity_poly.entity_id
_entity_poly.type
_entity_poly.pdbx_seq_one_letter_code
_entity_poly.pdbx_strand_id
1 'polypeptide(L)'
;MTSKNSILLIISQNPGITYSDLLSKIAPNYSNLNSSRAALSRVLKDAISFGMVQKKDHQLFVTDKGQANVKVKMHDKLVLKLNQLMKVRSIESNPGPLVQHLSILLERSKVDPRLLDNARAGVSFSIADIEKVHEDVQSHLKQMQYLEQTMHAQISSLKELNFPASKHLTLTELQPKLAQLISTSNAQELHVDYIQEEGNTHPAHTVLDGLPYTPKGNRASLPLHHLHDVLQHIQKVEPTHPGIKAHMGLFTLDVKRDAATIRGPSHLIEGVFREEKKYPLAIVEEKKDSSSIDASPSDH
;
A
#
# COMPACT_ATOMS: atom_id res chain seq x y z
N MET A 1 -3.72 6.14 -26.04
CA MET A 1 -4.29 7.23 -26.89
C MET A 1 -3.70 7.07 -28.27
N THR A 2 -4.48 7.24 -29.35
CA THR A 2 -3.88 7.23 -30.70
C THR A 2 -3.01 8.47 -30.89
N SER A 3 -1.88 8.34 -31.59
CA SER A 3 -0.91 9.43 -31.87
C SER A 3 -1.57 10.67 -32.48
N LYS A 4 -2.65 10.47 -33.25
CA LYS A 4 -3.50 11.52 -33.79
C LYS A 4 -4.12 12.43 -32.73
N ASN A 5 -4.64 11.86 -31.64
CA ASN A 5 -5.33 12.65 -30.61
C ASN A 5 -4.34 13.45 -29.75
N SER A 6 -3.18 12.87 -29.44
CA SER A 6 -2.14 13.60 -28.70
C SER A 6 -1.63 14.79 -29.50
N ILE A 7 -1.43 14.61 -30.81
CA ILE A 7 -1.00 15.70 -31.71
C ILE A 7 -2.07 16.79 -31.80
N LEU A 8 -3.35 16.44 -31.99
CA LEU A 8 -4.44 17.42 -32.00
C LEU A 8 -4.58 18.18 -30.67
N LEU A 9 -4.37 17.48 -29.54
CA LEU A 9 -4.41 18.11 -28.21
C LEU A 9 -3.28 19.14 -28.04
N ILE A 10 -2.06 18.80 -28.44
CA ILE A 10 -0.91 19.70 -28.34
C ILE A 10 -1.12 20.96 -29.18
N ILE A 11 -1.63 20.82 -30.42
CA ILE A 11 -1.95 21.96 -31.29
C ILE A 11 -3.10 22.79 -30.70
N SER A 12 -4.11 22.15 -30.09
CA SER A 12 -5.22 22.85 -29.42
C SER A 12 -4.77 23.67 -28.21
N GLN A 13 -3.76 23.18 -27.47
CA GLN A 13 -3.20 23.86 -26.31
C GLN A 13 -2.20 24.95 -26.69
N ASN A 14 -1.63 24.89 -27.89
CA ASN A 14 -0.65 25.85 -28.41
C ASN A 14 -1.08 26.30 -29.81
N PRO A 15 -2.13 27.14 -29.94
CA PRO A 15 -2.58 27.63 -31.23
C PRO A 15 -1.44 28.35 -31.97
N GLY A 16 -1.21 28.00 -33.23
CA GLY A 16 -0.14 28.58 -34.03
C GLY A 16 1.23 27.91 -33.86
N ILE A 17 1.29 26.74 -33.22
CA ILE A 17 2.54 25.96 -33.08
C ILE A 17 3.14 25.61 -34.44
N THR A 18 4.47 25.71 -34.56
CA THR A 18 5.19 25.34 -35.77
C THR A 18 5.43 23.82 -35.85
N TYR A 19 5.80 23.31 -37.03
CA TYR A 19 6.15 21.90 -37.17
C TYR A 19 7.36 21.50 -36.30
N SER A 20 8.39 22.35 -36.22
CA SER A 20 9.59 22.07 -35.41
C SER A 20 9.27 22.01 -33.92
N ASP A 21 8.42 22.91 -33.43
CA ASP A 21 8.03 22.95 -32.02
C ASP A 21 7.08 21.81 -31.67
N LEU A 22 6.21 21.43 -32.61
CA LEU A 22 5.36 20.26 -32.43
C LEU A 22 6.20 18.98 -32.42
N LEU A 23 7.20 18.87 -33.30
CA LEU A 23 8.11 17.73 -33.38
C LEU A 23 8.92 17.58 -32.08
N SER A 24 9.46 18.66 -31.53
CA SER A 24 10.23 18.62 -30.27
C SER A 24 9.37 18.12 -29.11
N LYS A 25 8.09 18.49 -29.06
CA LYS A 25 7.14 18.04 -28.02
C LYS A 25 6.76 16.55 -28.13
N ILE A 26 6.82 15.95 -29.31
CA ILE A 26 6.44 14.53 -29.50
C ILE A 26 7.63 13.59 -29.62
N ALA A 27 8.83 14.10 -29.94
CA ALA A 27 10.04 13.31 -30.16
C ALA A 27 10.38 12.36 -28.99
N PRO A 28 10.18 12.72 -27.70
CA PRO A 28 10.45 11.81 -26.59
C PRO A 28 9.63 10.51 -26.60
N ASN A 29 8.51 10.48 -27.33
CA ASN A 29 7.62 9.30 -27.38
C ASN A 29 8.03 8.28 -28.46
N TYR A 30 9.13 8.51 -29.17
CA TYR A 30 9.61 7.65 -30.25
C TYR A 30 11.07 7.26 -30.03
N SER A 31 11.46 6.09 -30.52
CA SER A 31 12.82 5.57 -30.36
C SER A 31 13.89 6.39 -31.08
N ASN A 32 13.52 7.15 -32.13
CA ASN A 32 14.43 8.03 -32.84
C ASN A 32 13.68 9.19 -33.54
N LEU A 33 14.44 10.24 -33.91
CA LEU A 33 13.92 11.46 -34.53
C LEU A 33 13.30 11.23 -35.92
N ASN A 34 13.81 10.25 -36.68
CA ASN A 34 13.28 9.97 -38.02
C ASN A 34 11.91 9.30 -37.93
N SER A 35 11.71 8.41 -36.96
CA SER A 35 10.43 7.78 -36.66
C SER A 35 9.41 8.81 -36.17
N SER A 36 9.81 9.76 -35.31
CA SER A 36 8.90 10.83 -34.87
C SER A 36 8.51 11.77 -36.02
N ARG A 37 9.45 12.15 -36.90
CA ARG A 37 9.16 12.91 -38.13
C ARG A 37 8.19 12.19 -39.04
N ALA A 38 8.43 10.91 -39.33
CA ALA A 38 7.58 10.12 -40.20
C ALA A 38 6.15 9.99 -39.64
N ALA A 39 6.04 9.69 -38.34
CA ALA A 39 4.76 9.60 -37.64
C ALA A 39 4.00 10.95 -37.62
N LEU A 40 4.70 12.05 -37.33
CA LEU A 40 4.12 13.39 -37.32
C LEU A 40 3.60 13.79 -38.68
N SER A 41 4.42 13.61 -39.73
CA SER A 41 4.04 13.96 -41.09
C SER A 41 2.82 13.17 -41.56
N ARG A 42 2.74 11.88 -41.23
CA ARG A 42 1.58 11.05 -41.55
C ARG A 42 0.32 11.55 -40.85
N VAL A 43 0.40 11.76 -39.54
CA VAL A 43 -0.73 12.23 -38.73
C VAL A 43 -1.19 13.62 -39.13
N LEU A 44 -0.27 14.55 -39.43
CA LEU A 44 -0.62 15.90 -39.88
C LEU A 44 -1.25 15.87 -41.27
N LYS A 45 -0.72 15.07 -42.21
CA LYS A 45 -1.32 14.90 -43.53
C LYS A 45 -2.77 14.43 -43.42
N ASP A 46 -3.02 13.43 -42.57
CA ASP A 46 -4.36 12.93 -42.29
C ASP A 46 -5.23 13.99 -41.59
N ALA A 47 -4.71 14.68 -40.57
CA ALA A 47 -5.48 15.69 -39.83
C ALA A 47 -5.87 16.88 -40.72
N ILE A 48 -5.00 17.27 -41.65
CA ILE A 48 -5.26 18.32 -42.64
C ILE A 48 -6.27 17.83 -43.68
N SER A 49 -6.12 16.62 -44.22
CA SER A 49 -7.05 16.08 -45.22
C SER A 49 -8.48 15.92 -44.67
N PHE A 50 -8.62 15.57 -43.39
CA PHE A 50 -9.92 15.50 -42.73
C PHE A 50 -10.46 16.86 -42.25
N GLY A 51 -9.73 17.95 -42.48
CA GLY A 51 -10.12 19.31 -42.06
C GLY A 51 -10.13 19.51 -40.55
N MET A 52 -9.34 18.73 -39.79
CA MET A 52 -9.20 18.85 -38.33
C MET A 52 -8.11 19.86 -37.93
N VAL A 53 -7.14 20.09 -38.82
CA VAL A 53 -6.06 21.07 -38.66
C VAL A 53 -6.01 21.92 -39.91
N GLN A 54 -5.87 23.23 -39.72
CA GLN A 54 -5.60 24.17 -40.79
C GLN A 54 -4.17 24.70 -40.65
N LYS A 55 -3.46 24.75 -41.78
CA LYS A 55 -2.14 25.38 -41.87
C LYS A 55 -2.32 26.80 -42.40
N LYS A 56 -1.82 27.78 -41.65
CA LYS A 56 -1.68 29.17 -42.11
C LYS A 56 -0.18 29.49 -42.05
N ASP A 57 0.41 29.79 -43.20
CA ASP A 57 1.86 29.93 -43.38
C ASP A 57 2.63 28.71 -42.85
N HIS A 58 3.38 28.86 -41.77
CA HIS A 58 4.17 27.81 -41.10
C HIS A 58 3.58 27.37 -39.76
N GLN A 59 2.38 27.85 -39.45
CA GLN A 59 1.71 27.65 -38.17
C GLN A 59 0.51 26.71 -38.31
N LEU A 60 0.28 25.91 -37.26
CA LEU A 60 -0.79 24.92 -37.21
C LEU A 60 -1.89 25.36 -36.25
N PHE A 61 -3.13 25.28 -36.71
CA PHE A 61 -4.32 25.62 -35.94
C PHE A 61 -5.32 24.47 -35.96
N VAL A 62 -5.93 24.14 -34.83
CA VAL A 62 -7.04 23.18 -34.78
C VAL A 62 -8.31 23.87 -35.25
N THR A 63 -9.05 23.26 -36.18
CA THR A 63 -10.35 23.76 -36.64
C THR A 63 -11.45 23.40 -35.65
N ASP A 64 -12.66 23.95 -35.80
CA ASP A 64 -13.80 23.57 -34.96
C ASP A 64 -14.10 22.06 -35.03
N LYS A 65 -13.92 21.45 -36.21
CA LYS A 65 -14.04 20.01 -36.41
C LYS A 65 -12.96 19.22 -35.64
N GLY A 66 -11.73 19.74 -35.62
CA GLY A 66 -10.64 19.17 -34.82
C GLY A 66 -10.89 19.30 -33.32
N GLN A 67 -11.39 20.46 -32.88
CA GLN A 67 -11.74 20.69 -31.47
C GLN A 67 -12.86 19.77 -31.02
N ALA A 68 -13.90 19.58 -31.84
CA ALA A 68 -14.96 18.62 -31.55
C ALA A 68 -14.42 17.19 -31.39
N ASN A 69 -13.47 16.76 -32.24
CA ASN A 69 -12.85 15.43 -32.15
C ASN A 69 -12.03 15.24 -30.86
N VAL A 70 -11.27 16.26 -30.45
CA VAL A 70 -10.50 16.25 -29.19
C VAL A 70 -11.44 16.24 -27.99
N LYS A 71 -12.48 17.09 -28.01
CA LYS A 71 -13.47 17.18 -26.94
C LYS A 71 -14.20 15.86 -26.75
N VAL A 72 -14.78 15.27 -27.79
CA VAL A 72 -15.48 13.98 -27.72
C VAL A 72 -14.59 12.93 -27.01
N LYS A 73 -13.34 12.75 -27.45
CA LYS A 73 -12.46 11.72 -26.87
C LYS A 73 -11.91 12.02 -25.47
N MET A 74 -11.82 13.28 -25.06
CA MET A 74 -11.42 13.63 -23.69
C MET A 74 -12.60 13.58 -22.72
N HIS A 75 -13.79 14.01 -23.15
CA HIS A 75 -15.03 13.91 -22.39
C HIS A 75 -15.45 12.45 -22.21
N ASP A 76 -15.30 11.62 -23.26
CA ASP A 76 -15.54 10.19 -23.22
C ASP A 76 -14.69 9.48 -22.17
N LYS A 77 -13.45 9.92 -21.90
CA LYS A 77 -12.61 9.25 -20.89
C LYS A 77 -13.15 9.33 -19.47
N LEU A 78 -13.72 10.46 -19.08
CA LEU A 78 -14.29 10.60 -17.74
C LEU A 78 -15.52 9.71 -17.60
N VAL A 79 -16.40 9.74 -18.60
CA VAL A 79 -17.61 8.93 -18.66
C VAL A 79 -17.29 7.43 -18.76
N LEU A 80 -16.31 7.05 -19.58
CA LEU A 80 -15.81 5.68 -19.69
C LEU A 80 -15.23 5.19 -18.36
N LYS A 81 -14.48 6.03 -17.64
CA LYS A 81 -13.96 5.68 -16.31
C LYS A 81 -15.09 5.50 -15.31
N LEU A 82 -16.09 6.37 -15.30
CA LEU A 82 -17.27 6.20 -14.44
C LEU A 82 -18.01 4.90 -14.76
N ASN A 83 -18.24 4.60 -16.05
CA ASN A 83 -18.86 3.34 -16.48
C ASN A 83 -18.02 2.11 -16.12
N GLN A 84 -16.69 2.21 -16.15
CA GLN A 84 -15.80 1.15 -15.71
C GLN A 84 -15.87 0.96 -14.20
N LEU A 85 -15.78 2.05 -13.44
CA LEU A 85 -15.85 2.02 -11.98
C LEU A 85 -17.15 1.36 -11.54
N MET A 86 -18.30 1.73 -12.12
CA MET A 86 -19.62 1.16 -11.82
C MET A 86 -19.77 -0.34 -12.15
N LYS A 87 -18.88 -0.92 -12.97
CA LYS A 87 -18.89 -2.36 -13.30
C LYS A 87 -18.01 -3.20 -12.38
N VAL A 88 -17.14 -2.57 -11.60
CA VAL A 88 -16.18 -3.27 -10.75
C VAL A 88 -16.89 -3.76 -9.49
N ARG A 89 -16.84 -5.07 -9.20
CA ARG A 89 -17.45 -5.64 -7.98
C ARG A 89 -16.83 -5.11 -6.68
N SER A 90 -15.61 -4.56 -6.72
CA SER A 90 -14.88 -4.08 -5.55
C SER A 90 -15.14 -2.61 -5.18
N ILE A 91 -16.17 -1.97 -5.73
CA ILE A 91 -16.50 -0.58 -5.35
C ILE A 91 -16.84 -0.50 -3.86
N GLU A 92 -17.45 -1.54 -3.30
CA GLU A 92 -17.82 -1.64 -1.87
C GLU A 92 -16.61 -1.41 -0.95
N SER A 93 -15.45 -1.98 -1.31
CA SER A 93 -14.22 -1.88 -0.53
C SER A 93 -13.43 -0.60 -0.81
N ASN A 94 -13.69 0.07 -1.94
CA ASN A 94 -13.00 1.32 -2.29
C ASN A 94 -13.89 2.23 -3.16
N PRO A 95 -14.85 2.95 -2.55
CA PRO A 95 -15.72 3.88 -3.28
C PRO A 95 -15.01 5.19 -3.64
N GLY A 96 -13.82 5.46 -3.09
CA GLY A 96 -13.08 6.72 -3.25
C GLY A 96 -12.90 7.16 -4.71
N PRO A 97 -12.43 6.30 -5.62
CA PRO A 97 -12.29 6.64 -7.04
C PRO A 97 -13.60 7.02 -7.71
N LEU A 98 -14.72 6.38 -7.37
CA LEU A 98 -16.04 6.69 -7.92
C LEU A 98 -16.49 8.08 -7.47
N VAL A 99 -16.43 8.35 -6.17
CA VAL A 99 -16.77 9.66 -5.58
C VAL A 99 -15.91 10.75 -6.22
N GLN A 100 -14.60 10.54 -6.33
CA GLN A 100 -13.68 11.50 -6.94
C GLN A 100 -14.06 11.83 -8.38
N HIS A 101 -14.36 10.82 -9.21
CA HIS A 101 -14.69 11.05 -10.61
C HIS A 101 -16.07 11.70 -10.79
N LEU A 102 -17.03 11.39 -9.90
CA LEU A 102 -18.34 12.08 -9.85
C LEU A 102 -18.16 13.55 -9.43
N SER A 103 -17.35 13.83 -8.41
CA SER A 103 -17.04 15.21 -8.00
C SER A 103 -16.36 15.99 -9.13
N ILE A 104 -15.41 15.39 -9.85
CA ILE A 104 -14.76 16.03 -11.01
C ILE A 104 -15.79 16.32 -12.11
N LEU A 105 -16.74 15.42 -12.37
CA LEU A 105 -17.80 15.64 -13.34
C LEU A 105 -18.65 16.86 -12.95
N LEU A 106 -19.09 16.92 -11.68
CA LEU A 106 -19.93 17.98 -11.15
C LEU A 106 -19.24 19.34 -11.09
N GLU A 107 -17.96 19.39 -10.70
CA GLU A 107 -17.23 20.66 -10.67
C GLU A 107 -16.94 21.18 -12.08
N ARG A 108 -16.60 20.29 -13.01
CA ARG A 108 -16.37 20.71 -14.40
C ARG A 108 -17.64 21.08 -15.14
N SER A 109 -18.78 20.47 -14.80
CA SER A 109 -20.06 20.81 -15.45
C SER A 109 -20.59 22.19 -15.06
N LYS A 110 -20.20 22.73 -13.89
CA LYS A 110 -20.47 24.12 -13.52
C LYS A 110 -19.81 25.11 -14.48
N VAL A 111 -18.64 24.76 -15.02
CA VAL A 111 -17.87 25.59 -15.96
C VAL A 111 -18.26 25.30 -17.41
N ASP A 112 -18.57 24.05 -17.74
CA ASP A 112 -18.99 23.60 -19.06
C ASP A 112 -20.32 22.81 -19.00
N PRO A 113 -21.47 23.46 -19.18
CA PRO A 113 -22.79 22.81 -19.11
C PRO A 113 -22.95 21.66 -20.12
N ARG A 114 -22.27 21.73 -21.28
CA ARG A 114 -22.33 20.71 -22.32
C ARG A 114 -21.71 19.39 -21.86
N LEU A 115 -20.83 19.42 -20.85
CA LEU A 115 -20.27 18.22 -20.25
C LEU A 115 -21.36 17.35 -19.61
N LEU A 116 -22.35 17.99 -18.98
CA LEU A 116 -23.40 17.28 -18.24
C LEU A 116 -24.37 16.59 -19.19
N ASP A 117 -24.75 17.27 -20.28
CA ASP A 117 -25.62 16.71 -21.31
C ASP A 117 -24.96 15.50 -21.99
N ASN A 118 -23.67 15.61 -22.31
CA ASN A 118 -22.91 14.52 -22.90
C ASN A 118 -22.69 13.36 -21.90
N ALA A 119 -22.43 13.67 -20.63
CA ALA A 119 -22.32 12.64 -19.60
C ALA A 119 -23.65 11.90 -19.46
N ARG A 120 -24.79 12.61 -19.42
CA ARG A 120 -26.12 12.00 -19.36
C ARG A 120 -26.38 11.06 -20.54
N ALA A 121 -25.93 11.41 -21.75
CA ALA A 121 -26.06 10.57 -22.93
C ALA A 121 -25.08 9.37 -22.96
N GLY A 122 -23.93 9.46 -22.29
CA GLY A 122 -22.85 8.48 -22.36
C GLY A 122 -22.67 7.55 -21.15
N VAL A 123 -23.34 7.84 -20.02
CA VAL A 123 -23.28 6.97 -18.84
C VAL A 123 -24.09 5.70 -19.07
N SER A 124 -23.56 4.57 -18.61
CA SER A 124 -24.21 3.25 -18.69
C SER A 124 -24.86 2.84 -17.37
N PHE A 125 -25.02 3.76 -16.43
CA PHE A 125 -25.55 3.53 -15.10
C PHE A 125 -26.54 4.63 -14.72
N SER A 126 -27.43 4.31 -13.79
CA SER A 126 -28.49 5.16 -13.28
C SER A 126 -28.17 5.68 -11.88
N ILE A 127 -28.99 6.61 -11.38
CA ILE A 127 -28.90 7.08 -9.99
C ILE A 127 -29.17 5.92 -9.03
N ALA A 128 -30.11 5.04 -9.35
CA ALA A 128 -30.41 3.84 -8.55
C ALA A 128 -29.19 2.93 -8.39
N ASP A 129 -28.33 2.83 -9.41
CA ASP A 129 -27.08 2.06 -9.30
C ASP A 129 -26.10 2.72 -8.31
N ILE A 130 -26.07 4.05 -8.25
CA ILE A 130 -25.24 4.78 -7.27
C ILE A 130 -25.82 4.65 -5.85
N GLU A 131 -27.15 4.70 -5.72
CA GLU A 131 -27.85 4.48 -4.45
C GLU A 131 -27.56 3.09 -3.90
N LYS A 132 -27.59 2.08 -4.76
CA LYS A 132 -27.20 0.71 -4.40
C LYS A 132 -25.76 0.63 -3.90
N VAL A 133 -24.82 1.24 -4.62
CA VAL A 133 -23.42 1.32 -4.16
C VAL A 133 -23.32 1.98 -2.78
N HIS A 134 -24.10 3.03 -2.54
CA HIS A 134 -24.15 3.68 -1.23
C HIS A 134 -24.70 2.76 -0.13
N GLU A 135 -25.77 2.01 -0.40
CA GLU A 135 -26.31 1.00 0.52
C GLU A 135 -25.30 -0.10 0.83
N ASP A 136 -24.61 -0.61 -0.19
CA ASP A 136 -23.59 -1.66 -0.04
C ASP A 136 -22.42 -1.17 0.82
N VAL A 137 -21.94 0.06 0.59
CA VAL A 137 -20.90 0.70 1.42
C VAL A 137 -21.37 0.90 2.86
N GLN A 138 -22.62 1.34 3.08
CA GLN A 138 -23.17 1.48 4.44
C GLN A 138 -23.27 0.13 5.16
N SER A 139 -23.71 -0.92 4.46
CA SER A 139 -23.78 -2.27 5.01
C SER A 139 -22.39 -2.77 5.42
N HIS A 140 -21.40 -2.60 4.55
CA HIS A 140 -20.02 -2.98 4.84
C HIS A 140 -19.44 -2.22 6.04
N LEU A 141 -19.73 -0.91 6.15
CA LEU A 141 -19.29 -0.11 7.29
C LEU A 141 -19.89 -0.60 8.61
N LYS A 142 -21.19 -0.97 8.63
CA LYS A 142 -21.83 -1.55 9.81
C LYS A 142 -21.19 -2.88 10.21
N GLN A 143 -20.86 -3.73 9.24
CA GLN A 143 -20.17 -5.01 9.49
C GLN A 143 -18.78 -4.79 10.09
N MET A 144 -18.02 -3.82 9.55
CA MET A 144 -16.69 -3.48 10.08
C MET A 144 -16.75 -2.91 11.50
N GLN A 145 -17.74 -2.06 11.80
CA GLN A 145 -17.97 -1.55 13.16
C GLN A 145 -18.32 -2.67 14.14
N TYR A 146 -19.20 -3.60 13.73
CA TYR A 146 -19.52 -4.76 14.56
C TYR A 146 -18.29 -5.62 14.83
N LEU A 147 -17.45 -5.86 13.81
CA LEU A 147 -16.24 -6.65 13.94
C LEU A 147 -15.23 -5.95 14.86
N GLU A 148 -15.06 -4.64 14.75
CA GLU A 148 -14.23 -3.83 15.64
C GLU A 148 -14.68 -3.95 17.09
N GLN A 149 -15.99 -3.77 17.35
CA GLN A 149 -16.56 -3.91 18.70
C GLN A 149 -16.36 -5.31 19.26
N THR A 150 -16.60 -6.34 18.44
CA THR A 150 -16.42 -7.74 18.83
C THR A 150 -14.94 -8.01 19.13
N MET A 151 -14.02 -7.57 18.28
CA MET A 151 -12.57 -7.68 18.52
C MET A 151 -12.17 -6.98 19.81
N HIS A 152 -12.70 -5.78 20.08
CA HIS A 152 -12.41 -5.06 21.31
C HIS A 152 -12.91 -5.82 22.54
N ALA A 153 -14.13 -6.38 22.48
CA ALA A 153 -14.66 -7.23 23.54
C ALA A 153 -13.79 -8.47 23.77
N GLN A 154 -13.38 -9.15 22.70
CA GLN A 154 -12.49 -10.31 22.80
C GLN A 154 -11.12 -9.94 23.40
N ILE A 155 -10.52 -8.81 22.98
CA ILE A 155 -9.27 -8.31 23.56
C ILE A 155 -9.44 -8.03 25.06
N SER A 156 -10.55 -7.41 25.47
CA SER A 156 -10.84 -7.13 26.87
C SER A 156 -11.05 -8.41 27.68
N SER A 157 -11.79 -9.38 27.18
CA SER A 157 -11.94 -10.69 27.83
C SER A 157 -10.60 -11.43 27.95
N LEU A 158 -9.74 -11.38 26.94
CA LEU A 158 -8.40 -11.96 27.02
C LEU A 158 -7.54 -11.26 28.09
N LYS A 159 -7.67 -9.94 28.25
CA LYS A 159 -7.00 -9.19 29.33
C LYS A 159 -7.54 -9.59 30.71
N GLU A 160 -8.85 -9.73 30.86
CA GLU A 160 -9.49 -10.18 32.12
C GLU A 160 -9.05 -11.59 32.51
N LEU A 161 -8.89 -12.47 31.52
CA LEU A 161 -8.35 -13.82 31.68
C LEU A 161 -6.83 -13.85 31.89
N ASN A 162 -6.18 -12.69 32.04
CA ASN A 162 -4.74 -12.54 32.21
C ASN A 162 -3.91 -13.24 31.12
N PHE A 163 -4.40 -13.26 29.87
CA PHE A 163 -3.60 -13.75 28.77
C PHE A 163 -2.32 -12.90 28.62
N PRO A 164 -1.18 -13.51 28.28
CA PRO A 164 0.09 -12.82 28.23
C PRO A 164 0.08 -11.76 27.13
N ALA A 165 0.12 -10.48 27.53
CA ALA A 165 0.19 -9.34 26.61
C ALA A 165 1.58 -9.19 25.95
N SER A 166 2.60 -9.81 26.52
CA SER A 166 3.98 -9.72 26.09
C SER A 166 4.78 -10.94 26.54
N LYS A 167 5.86 -11.24 25.83
CA LYS A 167 6.81 -12.27 26.25
C LYS A 167 7.96 -11.61 27.02
N HIS A 168 8.10 -11.96 28.29
CA HIS A 168 9.28 -11.60 29.09
C HIS A 168 10.40 -12.58 28.80
N LEU A 169 11.59 -12.06 28.55
CA LEU A 169 12.80 -12.81 28.26
C LEU A 169 13.93 -12.22 29.10
N THR A 170 14.88 -13.05 29.48
CA THR A 170 16.15 -12.52 30.01
C THR A 170 17.01 -11.99 28.88
N LEU A 171 17.89 -11.02 29.17
CA LEU A 171 18.82 -10.49 28.16
C LEU A 171 19.74 -11.59 27.58
N THR A 172 20.09 -12.58 28.39
CA THR A 172 20.88 -13.75 27.98
C THR A 172 20.15 -14.63 26.96
N GLU A 173 18.82 -14.77 27.08
CA GLU A 173 17.98 -15.49 26.11
C GLU A 173 17.75 -14.68 24.83
N LEU A 174 17.73 -13.36 24.95
CA LEU A 174 17.51 -12.44 23.83
C LEU A 174 18.72 -12.35 22.91
N GLN A 175 19.93 -12.23 23.48
CA GLN A 175 21.17 -11.99 22.73
C GLN A 175 21.39 -12.93 21.53
N PRO A 176 21.30 -14.26 21.65
CA PRO A 176 21.54 -15.16 20.53
C PRO A 176 20.44 -15.11 19.44
N LYS A 177 19.25 -14.59 19.78
CA LYS A 177 18.06 -14.59 18.91
C LYS A 177 17.76 -13.23 18.27
N LEU A 178 18.51 -12.19 18.63
CA LEU A 178 18.38 -10.84 18.06
C LEU A 178 18.55 -10.79 16.55
N ALA A 179 19.54 -11.51 16.00
CA ALA A 179 19.80 -11.51 14.56
C ALA A 179 18.58 -12.04 13.77
N GLN A 180 17.93 -13.09 14.29
CA GLN A 180 16.73 -13.67 13.70
C GLN A 180 15.49 -12.77 13.87
N LEU A 181 15.42 -12.03 14.98
CA LEU A 181 14.35 -11.06 15.22
C LEU A 181 14.46 -9.83 14.31
N ILE A 182 15.69 -9.34 14.11
CA ILE A 182 16.04 -8.27 13.16
C ILE A 182 15.64 -8.69 11.74
N SER A 183 16.02 -9.88 11.29
CA SER A 183 15.68 -10.36 9.94
C SER A 183 14.18 -10.54 9.72
N THR A 184 13.42 -10.88 10.76
CA THR A 184 11.96 -11.07 10.68
C THR A 184 11.20 -9.74 10.67
N SER A 185 11.80 -8.66 11.18
CA SER A 185 11.15 -7.36 11.32
C SER A 185 11.05 -6.54 10.03
N ASN A 186 11.87 -6.85 9.01
CA ASN A 186 12.04 -6.05 7.78
C ASN A 186 12.30 -4.54 8.03
N ALA A 187 12.65 -4.14 9.25
CA ALA A 187 12.91 -2.76 9.60
C ALA A 187 14.35 -2.37 9.20
N GLN A 188 14.54 -1.14 8.71
CA GLN A 188 15.86 -0.60 8.38
C GLN A 188 16.40 0.30 9.49
N GLU A 189 15.48 0.91 10.27
CA GLU A 189 15.79 1.83 11.35
C GLU A 189 15.24 1.31 12.68
N LEU A 190 16.02 1.53 13.73
CA LEU A 190 15.69 1.35 15.13
C LEU A 190 15.34 2.72 15.71
N HIS A 191 14.15 2.84 16.32
CA HIS A 191 13.80 4.04 17.09
C HIS A 191 13.87 3.71 18.58
N VAL A 192 14.74 4.40 19.31
CA VAL A 192 14.93 4.20 20.75
C VAL A 192 14.31 5.36 21.50
N ASP A 193 13.34 5.03 22.35
CA ASP A 193 12.69 5.92 23.32
C ASP A 193 13.24 5.58 24.71
N TYR A 194 13.42 6.58 25.57
CA TYR A 194 13.75 6.33 26.98
C TYR A 194 12.48 6.06 27.79
N ILE A 195 12.56 5.09 28.70
CA ILE A 195 11.51 4.86 29.69
C ILE A 195 11.65 6.00 30.71
N GLN A 196 10.67 6.90 30.79
CA GLN A 196 10.65 7.93 31.85
C GLN A 196 10.12 7.29 33.13
N GLU A 197 10.93 7.29 34.20
CA GLU A 197 10.42 7.18 35.57
C GLU A 197 10.23 8.60 36.13
N GLU A 198 9.16 8.80 36.89
CA GLU A 198 8.70 10.10 37.38
C GLU A 198 9.85 10.95 37.97
N GLY A 199 10.16 12.07 37.32
CA GLY A 199 10.99 13.13 37.90
C GLY A 199 12.38 13.37 37.30
N ASN A 200 12.95 12.50 36.46
CA ASN A 200 14.26 12.74 35.84
C ASN A 200 14.27 12.48 34.32
N THR A 201 14.27 13.55 33.52
CA THR A 201 14.57 13.48 32.09
C THR A 201 16.08 13.43 31.87
N HIS A 202 16.63 12.22 31.75
CA HIS A 202 17.95 12.07 31.13
C HIS A 202 17.77 12.10 29.60
N PRO A 203 18.46 13.01 28.87
CA PRO A 203 18.35 13.06 27.42
C PRO A 203 18.95 11.79 26.79
N ALA A 204 18.36 11.36 25.67
CA ALA A 204 18.68 10.08 25.03
C ALA A 204 20.16 9.92 24.61
N HIS A 205 20.85 11.06 24.55
CA HIS A 205 22.24 11.23 24.15
C HIS A 205 23.24 10.59 25.11
N THR A 206 22.89 10.42 26.39
CA THR A 206 23.86 9.97 27.42
C THR A 206 24.15 8.46 27.40
N VAL A 207 23.21 7.62 26.92
CA VAL A 207 23.36 6.13 26.83
C VAL A 207 23.68 5.67 25.40
N LEU A 208 23.71 6.58 24.42
CA LEU A 208 24.08 6.27 23.03
C LEU A 208 25.44 6.87 22.66
N ASP A 209 26.22 7.25 23.66
CA ASP A 209 27.49 7.94 23.48
C ASP A 209 28.47 7.01 22.74
N GLY A 210 28.94 7.45 21.57
CA GLY A 210 29.77 6.66 20.66
C GLY A 210 29.04 5.88 19.56
N LEU A 211 27.71 5.94 19.46
CA LEU A 211 26.95 5.34 18.34
C LEU A 211 26.49 6.39 17.32
N PRO A 212 26.44 6.06 16.02
CA PRO A 212 25.92 6.97 15.00
C PRO A 212 24.39 7.02 15.09
N TYR A 213 23.85 8.01 15.81
CA TYR A 213 22.41 8.24 15.94
C TYR A 213 21.98 9.59 15.37
N THR A 214 20.74 9.65 14.87
CA THR A 214 20.07 10.90 14.50
C THR A 214 19.07 11.29 15.58
N PRO A 215 19.28 12.39 16.32
CA PRO A 215 18.33 12.84 17.35
C PRO A 215 17.02 13.35 16.72
N LYS A 216 15.89 12.95 17.29
CA LYS A 216 14.54 13.43 16.95
C LYS A 216 13.76 13.72 18.24
N GLY A 217 14.04 14.84 18.90
CA GLY A 217 13.47 15.19 20.20
C GLY A 217 13.95 14.21 21.29
N ASN A 218 13.01 13.56 22.00
CA ASN A 218 13.32 12.53 23.02
C ASN A 218 13.63 11.14 22.43
N ARG A 219 13.70 11.02 21.10
CA ARG A 219 13.97 9.78 20.39
C ARG A 219 15.33 9.81 19.72
N ALA A 220 15.98 8.67 19.64
CA ALA A 220 17.15 8.47 18.80
C ALA A 220 16.83 7.46 17.68
N SER A 221 17.17 7.82 16.45
CA SER A 221 17.09 6.92 15.30
C SER A 221 18.46 6.38 14.98
N LEU A 222 18.60 5.05 14.95
CA LEU A 222 19.85 4.37 14.60
C LEU A 222 19.58 3.33 13.52
N PRO A 223 20.56 2.99 12.68
CA PRO A 223 20.51 1.79 11.87
C PRO A 223 20.25 0.53 12.72
N LEU A 224 19.39 -0.38 12.26
CA LEU A 224 18.96 -1.55 13.04
C LEU A 224 20.11 -2.50 13.44
N HIS A 225 21.21 -2.51 12.68
CA HIS A 225 22.39 -3.33 12.99
C HIS A 225 23.11 -2.91 14.28
N HIS A 226 22.90 -1.69 14.78
CA HIS A 226 23.44 -1.22 16.05
C HIS A 226 22.63 -1.67 17.27
N LEU A 227 21.53 -2.41 17.10
CA LEU A 227 20.72 -2.91 18.23
C LEU A 227 21.57 -3.74 19.22
N HIS A 228 22.52 -4.53 18.72
CA HIS A 228 23.42 -5.30 19.59
C HIS A 228 24.31 -4.39 20.44
N ASP A 229 24.89 -3.35 19.83
CA ASP A 229 25.76 -2.39 20.51
C ASP A 229 24.98 -1.60 21.56
N VAL A 230 23.73 -1.21 21.24
CA VAL A 230 22.82 -0.54 22.18
C VAL A 230 22.55 -1.42 23.40
N LEU A 231 22.23 -2.71 23.19
CA LEU A 231 21.97 -3.65 24.28
C LEU A 231 23.21 -3.92 25.15
N GLN A 232 24.39 -4.03 24.55
CA GLN A 232 25.64 -4.16 25.30
C GLN A 232 25.95 -2.90 26.11
N HIS A 233 25.65 -1.71 25.58
CA HIS A 233 25.87 -0.46 26.27
C HIS A 233 24.98 -0.37 27.52
N ILE A 234 23.69 -0.73 27.41
CA ILE A 234 22.75 -0.74 28.54
C ILE A 234 23.17 -1.68 29.67
N GLN A 235 23.81 -2.81 29.35
CA GLN A 235 24.36 -3.71 30.37
C GLN A 235 25.55 -3.10 31.13
N LYS A 236 26.25 -2.12 30.54
CA LYS A 236 27.44 -1.48 31.11
C LYS A 236 27.14 -0.20 31.91
N VAL A 237 26.03 0.49 31.65
CA VAL A 237 25.68 1.74 32.35
C VAL A 237 25.11 1.47 33.75
N GLU A 238 25.41 2.34 34.71
CA GLU A 238 25.10 2.21 36.15
C GLU A 238 23.60 1.96 36.49
N PRO A 239 23.29 1.41 37.69
CA PRO A 239 21.96 0.90 38.10
C PRO A 239 20.80 1.90 38.07
N THR A 240 21.10 3.19 37.96
CA THR A 240 20.15 4.30 38.05
C THR A 240 19.41 4.59 36.75
N HIS A 241 19.66 3.85 35.67
CA HIS A 241 19.01 4.08 34.39
C HIS A 241 17.66 3.34 34.23
N PRO A 242 16.59 4.04 33.83
CA PRO A 242 15.23 3.50 33.80
C PRO A 242 14.94 2.50 32.66
N GLY A 243 15.93 2.23 31.79
CA GLY A 243 15.81 1.32 30.65
C GLY A 243 15.46 2.04 29.33
N ILE A 244 15.38 1.26 28.25
CA ILE A 244 15.06 1.76 26.90
C ILE A 244 13.87 1.02 26.30
N LYS A 245 13.19 1.69 25.39
CA LYS A 245 12.15 1.11 24.55
C LYS A 245 12.55 1.24 23.08
N ALA A 246 12.88 0.11 22.48
CA ALA A 246 13.30 -0.01 21.10
C ALA A 246 12.13 -0.42 20.21
N HIS A 247 11.81 0.41 19.21
CA HIS A 247 10.79 0.14 18.19
C HIS A 247 11.44 -0.34 16.89
N MET A 248 11.02 -1.51 16.40
CA MET A 248 11.59 -2.20 15.23
C MET A 248 10.47 -2.75 14.35
N GLY A 249 9.90 -1.89 13.52
CA GLY A 249 8.77 -2.26 12.65
C GLY A 249 7.58 -2.78 13.44
N LEU A 250 7.32 -4.10 13.35
CA LEU A 250 6.21 -4.79 14.02
C LEU A 250 6.48 -5.13 15.49
N PHE A 251 7.70 -4.92 15.99
CA PHE A 251 8.09 -5.27 17.35
C PHE A 251 8.39 -4.03 18.19
N THR A 252 8.12 -4.15 19.49
CA THR A 252 8.59 -3.23 20.51
C THR A 252 9.32 -4.02 21.59
N LEU A 253 10.54 -3.60 21.89
CA LEU A 253 11.43 -4.21 22.86
C LEU A 253 11.61 -3.24 24.03
N ASP A 254 11.05 -3.57 25.19
CA ASP A 254 11.31 -2.84 26.45
C ASP A 254 12.48 -3.52 27.16
N VAL A 255 13.63 -2.86 27.24
CA VAL A 255 14.83 -3.40 27.86
C VAL A 255 15.07 -2.70 29.18
N LYS A 256 15.06 -3.48 30.26
CA LYS A 256 15.55 -3.11 31.58
C LYS A 256 16.79 -3.94 31.88
N ARG A 257 17.58 -3.53 32.88
CA ARG A 257 18.92 -4.03 33.20
C ARG A 257 19.18 -5.53 32.92
N ASP A 258 18.31 -6.41 33.42
CA ASP A 258 18.47 -7.87 33.30
C ASP A 258 17.34 -8.55 32.50
N ALA A 259 16.35 -7.77 32.07
CA ALA A 259 15.11 -8.28 31.49
C ALA A 259 14.70 -7.49 30.25
N ALA A 260 14.27 -8.22 29.23
CA ALA A 260 13.71 -7.65 28.03
C ALA A 260 12.27 -8.14 27.83
N THR A 261 11.37 -7.22 27.50
CA THR A 261 9.98 -7.52 27.21
C THR A 261 9.74 -7.27 25.73
N ILE A 262 9.39 -8.32 24.99
CA ILE A 262 9.05 -8.20 23.57
C ILE A 262 7.53 -8.15 23.40
N ARG A 263 7.07 -7.17 22.64
CA ARG A 263 5.69 -7.01 22.17
C ARG A 263 5.67 -7.06 20.65
N GLY A 264 4.71 -7.79 20.10
CA GLY A 264 4.56 -7.98 18.66
C GLY A 264 3.72 -9.22 18.34
N PRO A 265 3.54 -9.56 17.07
CA PRO A 265 2.74 -10.71 16.67
C PRO A 265 3.29 -12.02 17.24
N SER A 266 2.50 -12.74 18.05
CA SER A 266 2.96 -13.93 18.80
C SER A 266 3.53 -15.02 17.90
N HIS A 267 3.00 -15.22 16.69
CA HIS A 267 3.51 -16.21 15.73
C HIS A 267 4.94 -15.89 15.26
N LEU A 268 5.32 -14.62 15.16
CA LEU A 268 6.68 -14.22 14.78
C LEU A 268 7.63 -14.33 15.98
N ILE A 269 7.18 -13.93 17.17
CA ILE A 269 7.95 -14.07 18.40
C ILE A 269 8.18 -15.57 18.67
N GLU A 270 7.15 -16.40 18.61
CA GLU A 270 7.29 -17.85 18.77
C GLU A 270 8.17 -18.48 17.69
N GLY A 271 8.08 -18.04 16.43
CA GLY A 271 8.96 -18.54 15.36
C GLY A 271 10.45 -18.32 15.65
N VAL A 272 10.80 -17.20 16.30
CA VAL A 272 12.18 -16.89 16.72
C VAL A 272 12.58 -17.63 18.02
N PHE A 273 11.62 -17.81 18.93
CA PHE A 273 11.92 -18.33 20.27
C PHE A 273 11.55 -19.81 20.49
N ARG A 274 10.97 -20.51 19.51
CA ARG A 274 10.76 -21.96 19.58
C ARG A 274 12.11 -22.65 19.68
N GLU A 275 12.34 -23.29 20.83
CA GLU A 275 13.26 -24.42 20.85
C GLU A 275 12.66 -25.48 19.93
N GLU A 276 13.45 -26.00 18.99
CA GLU A 276 13.10 -27.23 18.30
C GLU A 276 12.97 -28.32 19.37
N LYS A 277 11.78 -28.47 19.95
CA LYS A 277 11.40 -29.75 20.53
C LYS A 277 11.35 -30.71 19.36
N LYS A 278 12.48 -31.38 19.10
CA LYS A 278 12.52 -32.64 18.37
C LYS A 278 11.66 -33.60 19.18
N TYR A 279 10.36 -33.61 18.91
CA TYR A 279 9.53 -34.73 19.31
C TYR A 279 10.14 -35.95 18.62
N PRO A 280 10.62 -36.97 19.35
CA PRO A 280 10.95 -38.23 18.70
C PRO A 280 9.65 -38.72 18.05
N LEU A 281 9.64 -38.78 16.72
CA LEU A 281 8.61 -39.49 15.98
C LEU A 281 8.63 -40.92 16.50
N ALA A 282 7.67 -41.27 17.34
CA ALA A 282 7.39 -42.66 17.66
C ALA A 282 6.98 -43.32 16.33
N ILE A 283 7.88 -44.12 15.78
CA ILE A 283 7.58 -45.04 14.69
C ILE A 283 6.58 -46.02 15.28
N VAL A 284 5.30 -45.84 14.96
CA VAL A 284 4.27 -46.85 15.20
C VAL A 284 4.52 -47.93 14.16
N GLU A 285 5.21 -49.00 14.56
CA GLU A 285 5.21 -50.25 13.80
C GLU A 285 3.77 -50.78 13.81
N GLU A 286 3.08 -50.65 12.67
CA GLU A 286 1.86 -51.39 12.40
C GLU A 286 2.19 -52.89 12.40
N LYS A 287 1.89 -53.56 13.51
CA LYS A 287 1.72 -55.02 13.52
C LYS A 287 0.59 -55.37 12.58
N LYS A 288 0.97 -55.86 11.41
CA LYS A 288 0.08 -56.48 10.42
C LYS A 288 -0.27 -57.88 10.94
N ASP A 289 -1.30 -57.97 11.78
CA ASP A 289 -1.89 -59.26 12.13
C ASP A 289 -2.66 -59.81 10.92
N SER A 290 -2.02 -60.75 10.25
CA SER A 290 -2.64 -61.67 9.29
C SER A 290 -3.44 -62.71 10.06
N SER A 291 -4.76 -62.53 10.15
CA SER A 291 -5.68 -63.63 10.48
C SER A 291 -6.35 -64.12 9.20
N SER A 292 -5.94 -65.34 8.85
CA SER A 292 -6.50 -66.30 7.92
C SER A 292 -8.02 -66.28 7.76
N ILE A 293 -8.45 -66.21 6.50
CA ILE A 293 -9.75 -66.68 6.03
C ILE A 293 -9.67 -68.20 6.01
N ASP A 294 -10.57 -68.87 6.73
CA ASP A 294 -10.81 -70.30 6.56
C ASP A 294 -12.31 -70.56 6.35
N ALA A 295 -12.55 -71.55 5.50
CA ALA A 295 -13.78 -71.76 4.76
C ALA A 295 -14.94 -72.33 5.60
N SER A 296 -16.15 -72.14 5.07
CA SER A 296 -17.42 -72.86 5.30
C SER A 296 -17.23 -74.40 5.42
N PRO A 297 -18.22 -75.24 5.83
CA PRO A 297 -19.68 -75.02 5.76
C PRO A 297 -20.54 -75.68 6.87
N SER A 298 -21.86 -75.41 6.88
CA SER A 298 -22.89 -76.46 7.09
C SER A 298 -24.30 -75.91 6.97
N ASP A 299 -25.11 -76.64 6.21
CA ASP A 299 -26.57 -76.56 6.04
C ASP A 299 -27.35 -76.61 7.36
N HIS A 300 -28.45 -75.86 7.44
CA HIS A 300 -29.82 -76.35 7.70
C HIS A 300 -30.85 -75.22 7.66
#